data_AF-A0A4Q1AHJ2-F1
#
_entry.id   AF-A0A4Q1AHJ2-F1
#
_cell.length_a   1.000
_cell.length_b   1.000
_cell.length_c   1.000
_cell.angle_alpha   90.00
_cell.angle_beta   90.00
_cell.angle_gamma   90.00
#
_symmetry.space_group_name_H-M   'P 1'
#
loop_
_entity.id
_entity.type
_entity.pdbx_description
1 polymer ?
#
loop_
_entity_poly.entity_id
_entity_poly.type
_entity_poly.pdbx_seq_one_letter_code
_entity_poly.pdbx_strand_id
1 'polypeptide(L)'
;MKSLFFFNTMLTPKIVTFVYWLLLIAAVISGVGQMFSGYYGLTFSSFFMGLLLIIGGAIGARIWCELMIVIFKINENLQALKEQKKED
;
A
#
# COMPACT_ATOMS: atom_id res chain seq x y z
N MET A 1 6.08 -25.96 -15.92
CA MET A 1 5.18 -24.90 -15.39
C MET A 1 5.21 -24.88 -13.86
N LYS A 2 6.37 -24.56 -13.25
CA LYS A 2 6.51 -24.51 -11.77
C LYS A 2 7.50 -23.44 -11.32
N SER A 3 7.62 -22.36 -12.08
CA SER A 3 8.60 -21.29 -11.84
C SER A 3 7.97 -19.93 -11.51
N LEU A 4 6.64 -19.80 -11.52
CA LEU A 4 5.95 -18.59 -11.06
C LEU A 4 5.94 -18.46 -9.52
N PHE A 5 6.41 -19.48 -8.80
CA PHE A 5 6.54 -19.51 -7.34
C PHE A 5 7.98 -19.35 -6.84
N PHE A 6 8.91 -18.93 -7.69
CA PHE A 6 10.17 -18.36 -7.20
C PHE A 6 9.91 -16.92 -6.73
N PHE A 7 9.28 -16.81 -5.57
CA PHE A 7 9.20 -15.64 -4.70
C PHE A 7 10.59 -15.28 -4.12
N ASN A 8 11.64 -15.44 -4.93
CA ASN A 8 13.02 -15.22 -4.51
C ASN A 8 13.34 -13.73 -4.67
N THR A 9 13.27 -13.02 -3.56
CA THR A 9 14.18 -11.92 -3.19
C THR A 9 13.95 -10.54 -3.81
N MET A 10 13.11 -10.36 -4.84
CA MET A 10 12.81 -9.00 -5.37
C MET A 10 11.36 -8.72 -5.80
N LEU A 11 10.46 -9.71 -5.76
CA LEU A 11 9.08 -9.51 -6.21
C LEU A 11 8.25 -8.73 -5.20
N THR A 12 8.34 -9.13 -3.94
CA THR A 12 7.50 -8.62 -2.86
C THR A 12 7.59 -7.10 -2.66
N PRO A 13 8.80 -6.48 -2.56
CA PRO A 13 8.88 -5.02 -2.44
C PRO A 13 8.37 -4.29 -3.69
N LYS A 14 8.57 -4.83 -4.90
CA LYS A 14 8.06 -4.26 -6.16
C LYS A 14 6.53 -4.29 -6.27
N ILE A 15 5.92 -5.38 -5.80
CA ILE A 15 4.46 -5.52 -5.76
C ILE A 15 3.85 -4.54 -4.77
N VAL A 16 4.44 -4.39 -3.58
CA VAL A 16 3.94 -3.41 -2.60
C VAL A 16 4.07 -1.98 -3.12
N THR A 17 5.15 -1.63 -3.82
CA THR A 17 5.30 -0.30 -4.44
C THR A 17 4.27 -0.05 -5.55
N PHE A 18 3.90 -1.07 -6.33
CA PHE A 18 2.82 -0.97 -7.30
C PHE A 18 1.47 -0.73 -6.63
N VAL A 19 1.15 -1.49 -5.56
CA VAL A 19 -0.08 -1.30 -4.78
C VAL A 19 -0.11 0.06 -4.10
N TYR A 20 1.03 0.57 -3.61
CA TYR A 20 1.13 1.92 -3.03
C TYR A 20 0.68 3.00 -4.02
N TRP A 21 1.20 2.96 -5.24
CA TRP A 21 0.82 3.90 -6.29
C TRP A 21 -0.66 3.77 -6.65
N LEU A 22 -1.20 2.56 -6.71
CA LEU A 22 -2.62 2.32 -6.96
C LEU A 22 -3.50 2.91 -5.85
N LEU A 23 -3.14 2.68 -4.58
CA LEU A 23 -3.84 3.22 -3.41
C LEU A 23 -3.76 4.74 -3.37
N LEU A 24 -2.62 5.33 -3.73
CA LEU A 24 -2.45 6.78 -3.79
C LEU A 24 -3.35 7.39 -4.87
N ILE A 25 -3.37 6.80 -6.07
CA ILE A 25 -4.28 7.22 -7.15
C ILE A 25 -5.73 7.10 -6.69
N ALA A 26 -6.11 5.99 -6.05
CA ALA A 26 -7.45 5.78 -5.53
C ALA A 26 -7.82 6.81 -4.45
N ALA A 27 -6.90 7.14 -3.53
CA ALA A 27 -7.11 8.15 -2.51
C ALA A 27 -7.30 9.55 -3.11
N VAL A 28 -6.51 9.91 -4.14
CA VAL A 28 -6.65 11.16 -4.87
C VAL A 28 -7.99 11.20 -5.61
N ILE A 29 -8.36 10.17 -6.37
CA ILE A 29 -9.62 10.12 -7.10
C ILE A 29 -10.82 10.18 -6.13
N SER A 30 -10.75 9.45 -5.03
CA SER A 30 -11.82 9.43 -4.01
C SER A 30 -11.96 10.79 -3.33
N GLY A 31 -10.83 11.41 -2.96
CA GLY A 31 -10.83 12.72 -2.34
C GLY A 31 -11.32 13.82 -3.28
N VAL A 32 -10.85 13.84 -4.53
CA VAL A 32 -11.33 14.76 -5.58
C VAL A 32 -12.82 14.52 -5.85
N GLY A 33 -13.26 13.28 -5.99
CA GLY A 33 -14.67 12.93 -6.15
C GLY A 33 -15.54 13.43 -4.98
N GLN A 34 -15.03 13.33 -3.75
CA GLN A 34 -15.71 13.85 -2.55
C GLN A 34 -15.83 15.38 -2.56
N MET A 35 -14.83 16.09 -3.11
CA MET A 35 -14.90 17.54 -3.27
C MET A 35 -16.02 17.96 -4.24
N PHE A 36 -16.30 17.14 -5.27
CA PHE A 36 -17.33 17.41 -6.28
C PHE A 36 -18.71 16.78 -5.98
N SER A 37 -18.86 15.97 -4.91
CA SER A 37 -20.12 15.26 -4.61
C SER A 37 -21.15 16.06 -3.80
N GLY A 38 -20.85 17.32 -3.44
CA GLY A 38 -21.76 18.17 -2.67
C GLY A 38 -23.06 18.46 -3.43
N TYR A 39 -24.20 18.27 -2.76
CA TYR A 39 -25.56 18.43 -3.32
C TYR A 39 -25.85 19.84 -3.91
N TYR A 40 -25.08 20.86 -3.48
CA TYR A 40 -25.13 22.24 -4.00
C TYR A 40 -23.82 22.68 -4.70
N GLY A 41 -22.92 21.74 -5.00
CA GLY A 41 -21.57 22.00 -5.54
C GLY A 41 -20.46 22.00 -4.47
N LEU A 42 -19.38 22.76 -4.73
CA LEU A 42 -18.21 22.88 -3.87
C LEU A 42 -18.54 23.66 -2.59
N THR A 43 -18.95 22.94 -1.53
CA THR A 43 -19.08 23.52 -0.18
C THR A 43 -17.73 23.46 0.54
N PHE A 44 -17.44 24.47 1.38
CA PHE A 44 -16.24 24.50 2.24
C PHE A 44 -16.05 23.19 3.03
N SER A 45 -17.13 22.63 3.55
CA SER A 45 -17.12 21.34 4.29
C SER A 45 -16.70 20.16 3.41
N SER A 46 -17.29 20.01 2.22
CA SER A 46 -16.95 18.93 1.28
C SER A 46 -15.53 19.06 0.75
N PHE A 47 -15.05 20.29 0.52
CA PHE A 47 -13.68 20.55 0.12
C PHE A 47 -12.69 20.15 1.22
N PHE A 48 -12.94 20.58 2.46
CA PHE A 48 -12.09 20.25 3.61
C PHE A 48 -12.08 18.75 3.88
N MET A 49 -13.23 18.09 3.76
CA MET A 49 -13.33 16.66 3.98
C MET A 49 -12.65 15.85 2.87
N GLY A 50 -12.79 16.27 1.61
CA GLY A 50 -12.03 15.70 0.50
C GLY A 50 -10.52 15.85 0.70
N LEU A 51 -10.05 17.03 1.14
CA LEU A 51 -8.64 17.28 1.42
C LEU A 51 -8.12 16.37 2.55
N LEU A 52 -8.88 16.25 3.63
CA LEU A 52 -8.57 15.39 4.76
C LEU A 52 -8.54 13.92 4.34
N LEU A 53 -9.42 13.50 3.43
CA LEU A 53 -9.45 12.15 2.87
C LEU A 53 -8.23 11.86 1.99
N ILE A 54 -7.77 12.83 1.17
CA ILE A 54 -6.52 12.67 0.40
C ILE A 54 -5.32 12.55 1.33
N ILE A 55 -5.20 13.45 2.31
CA ILE A 55 -4.06 13.46 3.24
C ILE A 55 -4.09 12.21 4.11
N GLY A 56 -5.23 11.89 4.71
CA GLY A 56 -5.42 10.71 5.56
C GLY A 56 -5.27 9.41 4.77
N GLY A 57 -5.78 9.35 3.54
CA GLY A 57 -5.62 8.21 2.64
C GLY A 57 -4.17 8.01 2.20
N ALA A 58 -3.44 9.08 1.90
CA ALA A 58 -2.02 9.01 1.55
C ALA A 58 -1.14 8.58 2.74
N ILE A 59 -1.38 9.12 3.94
CA ILE A 59 -0.67 8.74 5.16
C ILE A 59 -1.00 7.29 5.52
N GLY A 60 -2.28 6.92 5.52
CA GLY A 60 -2.74 5.57 5.80
C GLY A 60 -2.15 4.55 4.81
N ALA A 61 -2.14 4.87 3.51
CA ALA A 61 -1.51 4.04 2.49
C ALA A 61 -0.01 3.87 2.74
N ARG A 62 0.71 4.91 3.17
CA ARG A 62 2.14 4.79 3.53
C ARG A 62 2.34 3.84 4.70
N ILE A 63 1.63 4.06 5.81
CA ILE A 63 1.75 3.21 7.01
C ILE A 63 1.42 1.75 6.67
N TRP A 64 0.35 1.52 5.92
CA TRP A 64 -0.06 0.18 5.53
C TRP A 64 0.98 -0.51 4.63
N CYS A 65 1.49 0.19 3.62
CA CYS A 65 2.52 -0.36 2.73
C CYS A 65 3.84 -0.65 3.46
N GLU A 66 4.24 0.20 4.41
CA GLU A 66 5.46 0.01 5.19
C GLU A 66 5.34 -1.21 6.12
N LEU A 67 4.18 -1.38 6.78
CA LEU A 67 3.88 -2.59 7.57
C LEU A 67 3.87 -3.86 6.73
N MET A 68 3.31 -3.82 5.52
CA MET A 68 3.36 -4.97 4.59
C MET A 68 4.80 -5.36 4.27
N ILE A 69 5.66 -4.39 3.93
CA ILE A 69 7.08 -4.63 3.63
C ILE A 69 7.79 -5.27 4.84
N VAL A 70 7.52 -4.77 6.05
CA VAL A 70 8.12 -5.31 7.28
C VAL A 70 7.74 -6.77 7.50
N ILE A 71 6.46 -7.13 7.36
CA ILE A 71 6.00 -8.53 7.51
C ILE A 71 6.69 -9.45 6.50
N PHE A 72 6.79 -9.01 5.25
CA PHE A 72 7.46 -9.79 4.22
C PHE A 72 8.95 -9.96 4.48
N LYS A 73 9.61 -8.93 5.01
CA LYS A 73 11.02 -8.99 5.41
C LYS A 73 11.26 -9.94 6.58
N ILE A 74 10.33 -10.00 7.53
CA ILE A 74 10.35 -11.00 8.62
C ILE A 74 10.24 -12.42 8.04
N ASN A 75 9.33 -12.64 7.08
CA ASN A 75 9.16 -13.94 6.44
C ASN A 75 10.42 -14.37 5.66
N GLU A 76 11.07 -13.46 4.93
CA GLU A 76 12.35 -13.73 4.24
C GLU A 76 13.45 -14.12 5.24
N ASN A 77 13.58 -13.39 6.35
CA ASN A 77 14.56 -13.70 7.40
C ASN A 77 14.28 -15.07 8.06
N LEU A 78 13.01 -15.41 8.29
CA LEU A 78 12.63 -16.69 8.88
C LEU A 78 12.93 -17.88 7.95
N GLN A 79 12.74 -17.70 6.64
CA GLN A 79 13.14 -18.69 5.63
C GLN A 79 14.65 -18.88 5.60
N ALA A 80 15.43 -17.79 5.65
CA ALA A 80 16.90 -17.86 5.71
C ALA A 80 17.41 -18.62 6.94
N LEU A 81 16.80 -18.41 8.12
CA LEU A 81 17.14 -19.15 9.34
C LEU A 81 16.81 -20.65 9.25
N LYS A 82 15.72 -21.00 8.56
CA LYS A 82 15.32 -22.40 8.35
C LYS A 82 16.28 -23.14 7.42
N GLU A 83 16.80 -22.46 6.40
CA GLU A 83 17.80 -23.01 5.48
C GLU A 83 19.11 -23.30 6.21
N GLN A 84 19.60 -22.35 7.03
CA GLN A 84 20.84 -22.53 7.82
C GLN A 84 20.77 -23.73 8.79
N LYS A 85 19.65 -23.93 9.47
CA LYS A 85 19.49 -25.04 10.43
C LYS A 85 19.40 -26.43 9.79
N LYS A 86 19.44 -26.53 8.46
CA LYS A 86 19.32 -27.78 7.71
C LYS A 86 20.68 -28.32 7.23
N GLU A 87 21.73 -27.50 7.34
CA GLU A 87 23.12 -27.86 7.03
C GLU A 87 23.92 -28.31 8.28
N ASP A 88 23.38 -28.08 9.48
CA ASP A 88 23.85 -28.64 10.76
C ASP A 88 23.11 -29.95 11.11
#